data_AF-G0QDU0-F1
#
_entry.id   AF-G0QDU0-F1
#
_cell.length_a   1.000
_cell.length_b   1.000
_cell.length_c   1.000
_cell.angle_alpha   90.00
_cell.angle_beta   90.00
_cell.angle_gamma   90.00
#
_symmetry.space_group_name_H-M   'P 1'
#
loop_
_entity.id
_entity.type
_entity.pdbx_description
1 polymer ?
#
loop_
_entity_poly.entity_id
_entity_poly.type
_entity_poly.pdbx_seq_one_letter_code
_entity_poly.pdbx_strand_id
1 'polypeptide(L)'
;MKDEIHPTPAELQEARRHAKKALRKSRERLQKDEPVKLCLGWTEDEFVLENMDGVTGHAFSSDIIKVRFNARPDMWVPSLKTSTAHEFAHAWHYEQKGRSTETMWEHVLDEAITQNFAEQVYPEYETSWRKSHPAETVAKFWPQVKKKELDRRTDDINWPSLLYIDLSDDGDYPNWLGYSMSYLLGKELLKDRNLEEMPDVSRQELVDAGDRLFAKP
;
A
#
# COMPACT_ATOMS: atom_id res chain seq x y z
N MET A 1 2.34 -40.08 3.12
CA MET A 1 2.58 -38.62 3.23
C MET A 1 1.97 -38.14 4.52
N LYS A 2 2.66 -37.28 5.27
CA LYS A 2 2.03 -36.52 6.35
C LYS A 2 1.61 -35.18 5.75
N ASP A 3 0.38 -34.77 5.99
CA ASP A 3 -0.08 -33.45 5.57
C ASP A 3 0.71 -32.39 6.32
N GLU A 4 1.14 -31.35 5.62
CA GLU A 4 1.86 -30.21 6.19
C GLU A 4 0.86 -29.05 6.35
N ILE A 5 0.60 -28.65 7.59
CA ILE A 5 -0.38 -27.61 7.91
C ILE A 5 0.36 -26.30 8.17
N HIS A 6 0.05 -25.29 7.37
CA HIS A 6 0.63 -23.95 7.47
C HIS A 6 -0.41 -22.85 7.75
N PRO A 7 -0.01 -21.75 8.43
CA PRO A 7 1.28 -21.62 9.12
C PRO A 7 1.31 -22.56 10.34
N THR A 8 2.49 -23.01 10.73
CA THR A 8 2.64 -23.79 11.97
C THR A 8 2.14 -22.99 13.18
N PRO A 9 1.73 -23.65 14.29
CA PRO A 9 1.30 -22.92 15.48
C PRO A 9 2.32 -21.91 16.02
N ALA A 10 3.62 -22.20 15.89
CA ALA A 10 4.70 -21.32 16.31
C ALA A 10 4.80 -20.07 15.42
N GLU A 11 4.79 -20.24 14.10
CA GLU A 11 4.78 -19.13 13.14
C GLU A 11 3.56 -18.23 13.33
N LEU A 12 2.37 -18.81 13.53
CA LEU A 12 1.15 -18.04 13.78
C LEU A 12 1.23 -17.24 15.08
N GLN A 13 1.79 -17.83 16.15
CA GLN A 13 1.97 -17.15 17.43
C GLN A 13 2.95 -15.97 17.29
N GLU A 14 4.04 -16.17 16.56
CA GLU A 14 5.03 -15.14 16.27
C GLU A 14 4.45 -14.00 15.43
N ALA A 15 3.78 -14.33 14.32
CA ALA A 15 3.10 -13.36 13.47
C ALA A 15 2.09 -12.53 14.27
N ARG A 16 1.27 -13.19 15.11
CA ARG A 16 0.31 -12.51 16.00
C ARG A 16 1.00 -11.52 16.94
N ARG A 17 2.16 -11.87 17.52
CA ARG A 17 2.90 -10.98 18.42
C ARG A 17 3.40 -9.74 17.67
N HIS A 18 3.97 -9.91 16.48
CA HIS A 18 4.49 -8.81 15.68
C HIS A 18 3.40 -7.90 15.12
N ALA A 19 2.33 -8.49 14.56
CA ALA A 19 1.22 -7.71 14.02
C ALA A 19 0.47 -6.94 15.11
N LYS A 20 0.29 -7.50 16.32
CA LYS A 20 -0.26 -6.75 17.47
C LYS A 20 0.61 -5.55 17.85
N LYS A 21 1.93 -5.70 17.83
CA LYS A 21 2.85 -4.58 18.09
C LYS A 21 2.74 -3.51 17.00
N ALA A 22 2.60 -3.92 15.73
CA ALA A 22 2.39 -3.00 14.62
C ALA A 22 1.08 -2.22 14.77
N LEU A 23 -0.05 -2.90 14.99
CA LEU A 23 -1.33 -2.24 15.24
C LEU A 23 -1.29 -1.23 16.39
N ARG A 24 -0.60 -1.57 17.49
CA ARG A 24 -0.43 -0.64 18.62
C ARG A 24 0.35 0.60 18.21
N LYS A 25 1.52 0.42 17.56
CA LYS A 25 2.37 1.52 17.10
C LYS A 25 1.64 2.40 16.06
N SER A 26 0.82 1.79 15.19
CA SER A 26 0.00 2.50 14.24
C SER A 26 -1.06 3.36 14.93
N ARG A 27 -1.78 2.82 15.92
CA ARG A 27 -2.77 3.58 16.72
C ARG A 27 -2.18 4.73 17.53
N GLU A 28 -0.94 4.59 18.00
CA GLU A 28 -0.22 5.65 18.70
C GLU A 28 0.06 6.86 17.78
N ARG A 29 0.02 6.68 16.46
CA ARG A 29 0.34 7.73 15.47
C ARG A 29 -0.82 8.21 14.64
N LEU A 30 -1.77 7.33 14.34
CA LEU A 30 -2.94 7.64 13.55
C LEU A 30 -4.15 7.09 14.30
N GLN A 31 -4.92 8.01 14.89
CA GLN A 31 -6.05 7.66 15.73
C GLN A 31 -7.23 7.22 14.84
N LYS A 32 -7.80 6.06 15.17
CA LYS A 32 -9.07 5.55 14.65
C LYS A 32 -10.06 5.42 15.80
N ASP A 33 -11.31 5.74 15.53
CA ASP A 33 -12.40 5.51 16.47
C ASP A 33 -12.72 4.00 16.55
N GLU A 34 -12.70 3.31 15.41
CA GLU A 34 -13.07 1.89 15.36
C GLU A 34 -11.90 0.93 15.66
N PRO A 35 -12.15 -0.17 16.40
CA PRO A 35 -11.20 -1.26 16.53
C PRO A 35 -11.03 -1.98 15.18
N VAL A 36 -9.81 -2.42 14.89
CA VAL A 36 -9.47 -3.18 13.67
C VAL A 36 -9.34 -4.65 14.03
N LYS A 37 -10.10 -5.49 13.33
CA LYS A 37 -10.00 -6.95 13.33
C LYS A 37 -8.91 -7.34 12.33
N LEU A 38 -7.88 -8.01 12.83
CA LEU A 38 -6.79 -8.53 12.01
C LEU A 38 -6.98 -10.03 11.76
N CYS A 39 -7.13 -10.38 10.49
CA CYS A 39 -7.18 -11.75 9.99
C CYS A 39 -5.78 -12.17 9.51
N LEU A 40 -5.11 -13.06 10.24
CA LEU A 40 -3.84 -13.64 9.80
C LEU A 40 -4.08 -14.93 9.01
N GLY A 41 -3.42 -15.04 7.86
CA GLY A 41 -3.43 -16.25 7.04
C GLY A 41 -2.05 -16.58 6.49
N TRP A 42 -1.95 -17.64 5.71
CA TRP A 42 -0.72 -18.06 5.06
C TRP A 42 -0.80 -17.91 3.53
N THR A 43 0.36 -17.87 2.86
CA THR A 43 0.45 -17.75 1.41
C THR A 43 1.60 -18.58 0.82
N GLU A 44 1.36 -19.13 -0.36
CA GLU A 44 2.35 -19.80 -1.24
C GLU A 44 2.46 -19.08 -2.58
N ASP A 45 1.94 -17.86 -2.64
CA ASP A 45 2.00 -17.06 -3.86
C ASP A 45 3.47 -16.74 -4.17
N GLU A 46 3.97 -17.28 -5.28
CA GLU A 46 5.37 -17.15 -5.68
C GLU A 46 5.79 -15.69 -5.83
N PHE A 47 4.92 -14.85 -6.40
CA PHE A 47 5.18 -13.42 -6.52
C PHE A 47 5.37 -12.76 -5.15
N VAL A 48 4.51 -13.10 -4.17
CA VAL A 48 4.64 -12.59 -2.79
C VAL A 48 5.91 -13.10 -2.12
N LEU A 49 6.27 -14.37 -2.31
CA LEU A 49 7.48 -14.96 -1.72
C LEU A 49 8.76 -14.34 -2.26
N GLU A 50 8.82 -14.12 -3.58
CA GLU A 50 10.02 -13.67 -4.27
C GLU A 50 10.17 -12.14 -4.24
N ASN A 51 9.06 -11.40 -4.24
CA ASN A 51 9.09 -9.94 -4.47
C ASN A 51 8.56 -9.11 -3.30
N MET A 52 7.87 -9.73 -2.34
CA MET A 52 7.23 -9.02 -1.22
C MET A 52 7.67 -9.54 0.17
N ASP A 53 8.80 -10.23 0.22
CA ASP A 53 9.34 -10.85 1.45
C ASP A 53 8.32 -11.75 2.15
N GLY A 54 7.47 -12.42 1.38
CA GLY A 54 6.51 -13.40 1.87
C GLY A 54 5.29 -12.81 2.56
N VAL A 55 5.01 -11.50 2.45
CA VAL A 55 3.84 -10.88 3.09
C VAL A 55 3.01 -10.08 2.09
N THR A 56 1.69 -10.25 2.18
CA THR A 56 0.71 -9.44 1.44
C THR A 56 -0.45 -9.07 2.36
N GLY A 57 -1.02 -7.88 2.17
CA GLY A 57 -2.11 -7.35 2.97
C GLY A 57 -3.30 -6.92 2.12
N HIS A 58 -4.46 -6.78 2.78
CA HIS A 58 -5.62 -6.10 2.22
C HIS A 58 -6.56 -5.60 3.32
N ALA A 59 -6.97 -4.34 3.25
CA ALA A 59 -8.04 -3.78 4.06
C ALA A 59 -9.41 -3.97 3.38
N PHE A 60 -10.31 -4.69 4.05
CA PHE A 60 -11.67 -4.96 3.55
C PHE A 60 -12.68 -3.91 3.97
N SER A 61 -12.41 -3.14 5.01
CA SER A 61 -13.33 -2.14 5.56
C SER A 61 -12.55 -1.26 6.55
N SER A 62 -13.24 -0.27 7.14
CA SER A 62 -12.68 0.52 8.25
C SER A 62 -12.28 -0.33 9.45
N ASP A 63 -12.85 -1.53 9.61
CA ASP A 63 -12.69 -2.37 10.78
C ASP A 63 -12.06 -3.75 10.51
N ILE A 64 -11.75 -4.13 9.26
CA ILE A 64 -11.20 -5.45 8.93
C ILE A 64 -9.99 -5.32 8.01
N ILE A 65 -8.85 -5.86 8.46
CA ILE A 65 -7.66 -6.06 7.63
C ILE A 65 -7.28 -7.54 7.61
N LYS A 66 -6.77 -8.01 6.49
CA LYS A 66 -6.20 -9.35 6.34
C LYS A 66 -4.74 -9.22 5.96
N VAL A 67 -3.89 -9.98 6.63
CA VAL A 67 -2.48 -10.10 6.27
C VAL A 67 -2.15 -11.57 6.12
N ARG A 68 -1.67 -11.95 4.95
CA ARG A 68 -1.14 -13.29 4.69
C ARG A 68 0.38 -13.24 4.73
N PHE A 69 0.99 -14.26 5.31
CA PHE A 69 2.44 -14.31 5.45
C PHE A 69 2.99 -15.72 5.19
N ASN A 70 4.26 -15.79 4.86
CA ASN A 70 5.07 -16.99 4.85
C ASN A 70 6.36 -16.69 5.59
N ALA A 71 6.76 -17.55 6.54
CA ALA A 71 7.93 -17.30 7.37
C ALA A 71 9.26 -17.76 6.73
N ARG A 72 9.24 -18.23 5.47
CA ARG A 72 10.44 -18.66 4.74
C ARG A 72 11.39 -17.51 4.38
N PRO A 73 10.94 -16.37 3.83
CA PRO A 73 11.85 -15.27 3.49
C PRO A 73 12.42 -14.61 4.74
N ASP A 74 13.73 -14.33 4.79
CA ASP A 74 14.40 -13.77 5.98
C ASP A 74 13.78 -12.46 6.48
N MET A 75 13.22 -11.66 5.56
CA MET A 75 12.64 -10.35 5.82
C MET A 75 11.13 -10.38 6.14
N TRP A 76 10.54 -11.56 6.37
CA TRP A 76 9.10 -11.69 6.60
C TRP A 76 8.60 -10.92 7.84
N VAL A 77 9.41 -10.80 8.91
CA VAL A 77 8.98 -10.09 10.13
C VAL A 77 8.95 -8.56 9.93
N PRO A 78 10.01 -7.90 9.40
CA PRO A 78 9.92 -6.50 8.97
C PRO A 78 8.79 -6.24 7.98
N SER A 79 8.62 -7.12 6.98
CA SER A 79 7.54 -7.04 6.00
C SER A 79 6.17 -7.12 6.66
N LEU A 80 5.94 -8.11 7.54
CA LEU A 80 4.69 -8.28 8.28
C LEU A 80 4.29 -7.03 9.07
N LYS A 81 5.24 -6.42 9.78
CA LYS A 81 4.99 -5.22 10.57
C LYS A 81 4.60 -4.04 9.69
N THR A 82 5.34 -3.85 8.59
CA THR A 82 5.15 -2.73 7.67
C THR A 82 3.85 -2.88 6.88
N SER A 83 3.55 -4.07 6.35
CA SER A 83 2.27 -4.38 5.71
C SER A 83 1.12 -4.23 6.69
N THR A 84 1.26 -4.65 7.95
CA THR A 84 0.20 -4.43 8.96
C THR A 84 -0.06 -2.95 9.20
N ALA A 85 0.98 -2.11 9.25
CA ALA A 85 0.83 -0.67 9.38
C ALA A 85 0.20 -0.03 8.13
N HIS A 86 0.58 -0.50 6.94
CA HIS A 86 0.02 -0.08 5.66
C HIS A 86 -1.49 -0.38 5.58
N GLU A 87 -1.91 -1.63 5.86
CA GLU A 87 -3.33 -1.99 5.87
C GLU A 87 -4.13 -1.26 6.96
N PHE A 88 -3.49 -0.97 8.10
CA PHE A 88 -4.13 -0.14 9.13
C PHE A 88 -4.44 1.27 8.60
N ALA A 89 -3.55 1.87 7.79
CA ALA A 89 -3.80 3.19 7.21
C ALA A 89 -4.95 3.17 6.18
N HIS A 90 -5.09 2.10 5.39
CA HIS A 90 -6.27 1.94 4.52
C HIS A 90 -7.54 1.90 5.37
N ALA A 91 -7.56 1.07 6.42
CA ALA A 91 -8.70 0.99 7.33
C ALA A 91 -8.99 2.32 8.05
N TRP A 92 -7.98 3.14 8.31
CA TRP A 92 -8.18 4.50 8.82
C TRP A 92 -8.79 5.40 7.75
N HIS A 93 -8.25 5.40 6.53
CA HIS A 93 -8.77 6.21 5.44
C HIS A 93 -10.24 5.89 5.12
N TYR A 94 -10.60 4.60 5.14
CA TYR A 94 -11.98 4.15 4.96
C TYR A 94 -12.93 4.62 6.06
N GLU A 95 -12.44 4.89 7.28
CA GLU A 95 -13.25 5.52 8.34
C GLU A 95 -13.54 6.99 8.01
N GLN A 96 -12.61 7.68 7.35
CA GLN A 96 -12.75 9.10 7.01
C GLN A 96 -13.61 9.36 5.78
N LYS A 97 -13.52 8.49 4.76
CA LYS A 97 -14.14 8.70 3.44
C LYS A 97 -15.13 7.61 3.03
N GLY A 98 -15.23 6.52 3.80
CA GLY A 98 -15.83 5.28 3.33
C GLY A 98 -14.86 4.47 2.48
N ARG A 99 -15.21 3.21 2.18
CA ARG A 99 -14.38 2.29 1.38
C ARG A 99 -14.31 2.66 -0.12
N SER A 100 -15.15 3.59 -0.56
CA SER A 100 -15.39 3.84 -1.97
C SER A 100 -14.29 4.74 -2.56
N THR A 101 -13.18 4.16 -3.00
CA THR A 101 -12.34 4.80 -4.03
C THR A 101 -13.04 4.58 -5.36
N GLU A 102 -13.98 5.44 -5.73
CA GLU A 102 -14.76 5.32 -6.96
C GLU A 102 -13.88 5.43 -8.20
N THR A 103 -12.77 6.14 -8.06
CA THR A 103 -11.86 6.49 -9.15
C THR A 103 -10.40 6.14 -8.82
N MET A 104 -9.57 6.01 -9.87
CA MET A 104 -8.16 5.70 -9.71
C MET A 104 -7.39 6.81 -8.97
N TRP A 105 -7.76 8.09 -9.11
CA TRP A 105 -7.09 9.16 -8.36
C TRP A 105 -7.30 9.04 -6.86
N GLU A 106 -8.48 8.60 -6.41
CA GLU A 106 -8.77 8.31 -5.00
C GLU A 106 -7.94 7.12 -4.52
N HIS A 107 -7.80 6.08 -5.35
CA HIS A 107 -6.94 4.94 -5.02
C HIS A 107 -5.45 5.33 -4.96
N VAL A 108 -4.98 6.21 -5.86
CA VAL A 108 -3.62 6.78 -5.78
C VAL A 108 -3.45 7.59 -4.50
N LEU A 109 -4.45 8.35 -4.08
CA LEU A 109 -4.42 9.09 -2.81
C LEU A 109 -4.40 8.15 -1.60
N ASP A 110 -5.22 7.11 -1.60
CA ASP A 110 -5.25 6.08 -0.56
C ASP A 110 -3.87 5.41 -0.41
N GLU A 111 -3.29 4.94 -1.51
CA GLU A 111 -1.91 4.41 -1.52
C GLU A 111 -0.86 5.46 -1.10
N ALA A 112 -1.02 6.72 -1.50
CA ALA A 112 -0.11 7.78 -1.10
C ALA A 112 -0.10 7.94 0.43
N ILE A 113 -1.27 7.90 1.07
CA ILE A 113 -1.43 7.92 2.53
C ILE A 113 -0.75 6.70 3.15
N THR A 114 -1.08 5.50 2.67
CA THR A 114 -0.68 4.25 3.34
C THR A 114 0.81 3.95 3.18
N GLN A 115 1.42 4.23 2.03
CA GLN A 115 2.86 4.07 1.83
C GLN A 115 3.66 5.02 2.74
N ASN A 116 3.24 6.29 2.81
CA ASN A 116 3.92 7.29 3.63
C ASN A 116 3.72 7.03 5.12
N PHE A 117 2.53 6.62 5.56
CA PHE A 117 2.28 6.23 6.94
C PHE A 117 3.14 5.02 7.34
N ALA A 118 3.19 3.99 6.51
CA ALA A 118 4.01 2.81 6.79
C ALA A 118 5.49 3.16 6.91
N GLU A 119 6.03 4.04 6.05
CA GLU A 119 7.38 4.59 6.18
C GLU A 119 7.57 5.32 7.51
N GLN A 120 6.64 6.19 7.89
CA GLN A 120 6.74 6.89 9.17
C GLN A 120 6.83 5.87 10.31
N VAL A 121 5.92 4.90 10.37
CA VAL A 121 5.84 3.92 11.45
C VAL A 121 7.08 3.01 11.47
N TYR A 122 7.58 2.56 10.32
CA TYR A 122 8.70 1.63 10.19
C TYR A 122 9.75 2.14 9.18
N PRO A 123 10.52 3.20 9.52
CA PRO A 123 11.48 3.80 8.61
C PRO A 123 12.69 2.89 8.33
N GLU A 124 12.91 1.87 9.16
CA GLU A 124 14.01 0.92 9.02
C GLU A 124 13.78 -0.14 7.92
N TYR A 125 12.57 -0.26 7.40
CA TYR A 125 12.24 -1.25 6.38
C TYR A 125 11.68 -0.58 5.12
N GLU A 126 12.40 -0.76 4.03
CA GLU A 126 12.04 -0.28 2.71
C GLU A 126 11.37 -1.41 1.93
N THR A 127 10.12 -1.23 1.55
CA THR A 127 9.40 -2.20 0.72
C THR A 127 9.86 -2.10 -0.73
N SER A 128 10.05 -3.25 -1.38
CA SER A 128 10.60 -3.34 -2.75
C SER A 128 9.82 -2.52 -3.79
N TRP A 129 8.50 -2.37 -3.61
CA TRP A 129 7.62 -1.65 -4.53
C TRP A 129 7.56 -0.14 -4.32
N ARG A 130 7.88 0.37 -3.12
CA ARG A 130 7.68 1.80 -2.77
C ARG A 130 8.69 2.72 -3.46
N LYS A 131 9.91 2.25 -3.68
CA LYS A 131 11.00 3.01 -4.31
C LYS A 131 11.59 2.28 -5.52
N SER A 132 10.79 1.41 -6.14
CA SER A 132 11.22 0.64 -7.31
C SER A 132 11.54 1.55 -8.50
N HIS A 133 10.82 2.68 -8.61
CA HIS A 133 10.99 3.65 -9.69
C HIS A 133 11.32 5.04 -9.13
N PRO A 134 12.42 5.67 -9.56
CA PRO A 134 12.73 7.04 -9.18
C PRO A 134 11.78 8.02 -9.90
N ALA A 135 11.75 9.27 -9.44
CA ALA A 135 10.86 10.30 -9.96
C ALA A 135 11.02 10.52 -11.47
N GLU A 136 12.24 10.38 -12.01
CA GLU A 136 12.53 10.51 -13.43
C GLU A 136 11.89 9.40 -14.26
N THR A 137 11.75 8.20 -13.71
CA THR A 137 11.03 7.10 -14.38
C THR A 137 9.54 7.36 -14.33
N VAL A 138 8.99 7.73 -13.16
CA VAL A 138 7.57 8.06 -13.01
C VAL A 138 7.15 9.21 -13.93
N ALA A 139 8.02 10.21 -14.09
CA ALA A 139 7.78 11.37 -14.95
C ALA A 139 7.50 11.01 -16.42
N LYS A 140 8.12 9.95 -16.94
CA LYS A 140 7.89 9.48 -18.32
C LYS A 140 6.45 8.99 -18.53
N PHE A 141 5.82 8.45 -17.49
CA PHE A 141 4.46 7.89 -17.55
C PHE A 141 3.39 8.85 -17.04
N TRP A 142 3.77 9.88 -16.27
CA TRP A 142 2.83 10.83 -15.67
C TRP A 142 1.83 11.45 -16.66
N PRO A 143 2.22 11.93 -17.87
CA PRO A 143 1.26 12.46 -18.83
C PRO A 143 0.19 11.44 -19.26
N GLN A 144 0.58 10.17 -19.40
CA GLN A 144 -0.33 9.08 -19.73
C GLN A 144 -1.24 8.75 -18.54
N VAL A 145 -0.69 8.58 -17.34
CA VAL A 145 -1.45 8.28 -16.12
C VAL A 145 -2.49 9.36 -15.86
N LYS A 146 -2.08 10.63 -15.90
CA LYS A 146 -2.96 11.79 -15.71
C LYS A 146 -4.13 11.80 -16.70
N LYS A 147 -3.86 11.46 -17.96
CA LYS A 147 -4.85 11.52 -19.04
C LYS A 147 -5.77 10.30 -19.11
N LYS A 148 -5.23 9.10 -18.86
CA LYS A 148 -5.92 7.83 -19.12
C LYS A 148 -6.38 7.11 -17.86
N GLU A 149 -5.67 7.25 -16.75
CA GLU A 149 -5.87 6.41 -15.58
C GLU A 149 -6.67 7.10 -14.47
N LEU A 150 -6.30 8.33 -14.09
CA LEU A 150 -6.81 8.98 -12.87
C LEU A 150 -8.34 9.06 -12.80
N ASP A 151 -9.02 9.25 -13.93
CA ASP A 151 -10.48 9.36 -14.01
C ASP A 151 -11.20 8.03 -14.24
N ARG A 152 -10.46 6.93 -14.40
CA ARG A 152 -11.08 5.60 -14.55
C ARG A 152 -11.77 5.23 -13.27
N ARG A 153 -12.99 4.70 -13.41
CA ARG A 153 -13.69 4.14 -12.27
C ARG A 153 -13.06 2.81 -11.87
N THR A 154 -13.00 2.52 -10.58
CA THR A 154 -12.35 1.31 -10.06
C THR A 154 -13.15 0.02 -10.27
N ASP A 155 -14.45 0.13 -10.56
CA ASP A 155 -15.32 -0.99 -10.98
C ASP A 155 -15.05 -1.44 -12.42
N ASP A 156 -14.48 -0.57 -13.25
CA ASP A 156 -14.06 -0.88 -14.63
C ASP A 156 -12.64 -1.48 -14.71
N ILE A 157 -12.02 -1.80 -13.57
CA ILE A 157 -10.63 -2.26 -13.49
C ILE A 157 -10.57 -3.73 -13.08
N ASN A 158 -9.85 -4.52 -13.86
CA ASN A 158 -9.43 -5.85 -13.44
C ASN A 158 -8.35 -5.69 -12.37
N TRP A 159 -8.61 -6.20 -11.16
CA TRP A 159 -7.66 -6.12 -10.06
C TRP A 159 -6.71 -7.34 -10.06
N PRO A 160 -5.39 -7.14 -9.89
CA PRO A 160 -4.73 -5.87 -9.63
C PRO A 160 -4.64 -4.95 -10.87
N SER A 161 -4.78 -3.63 -10.67
CA SER A 161 -4.62 -2.63 -11.74
C SER A 161 -3.22 -2.73 -12.37
N LEU A 162 -3.15 -2.65 -13.71
CA LEU A 162 -1.88 -2.63 -14.46
C LEU A 162 -0.97 -1.46 -14.04
N LEU A 163 -1.54 -0.36 -13.55
CA LEU A 163 -0.74 0.74 -13.01
C LEU A 163 0.14 0.27 -11.83
N TYR A 164 -0.31 -0.70 -11.03
CA TYR A 164 0.36 -1.17 -9.82
C TYR A 164 1.10 -2.48 -10.00
N ILE A 165 0.50 -3.43 -10.72
CA ILE A 165 1.10 -4.73 -11.00
C ILE A 165 0.87 -5.02 -12.48
N ASP A 166 1.95 -4.90 -13.25
CA ASP A 166 2.02 -5.32 -14.65
C ASP A 166 3.18 -6.29 -14.78
N LEU A 167 2.85 -7.58 -14.90
CA LEU A 167 3.83 -8.67 -15.01
C LEU A 167 4.12 -9.03 -16.48
N SER A 168 3.63 -8.23 -17.43
CA SER A 168 3.86 -8.50 -18.85
C SER A 168 5.14 -7.83 -19.34
N ASP A 169 5.90 -8.55 -20.16
CA ASP A 169 7.18 -8.06 -20.72
C ASP A 169 6.99 -6.82 -21.62
N ASP A 170 5.82 -6.70 -22.26
CA ASP A 170 5.40 -5.60 -23.13
C ASP A 170 4.32 -4.71 -22.47
N GLY A 171 4.30 -4.67 -21.14
CA GLY A 171 3.29 -3.98 -20.36
C GLY A 171 3.19 -2.47 -20.60
N ASP A 172 1.99 -1.92 -20.40
CA ASP A 172 1.72 -0.48 -20.56
C ASP A 172 2.44 0.34 -19.47
N TYR A 173 2.73 -0.30 -18.33
CA TYR A 173 3.40 0.32 -17.19
C TYR A 173 4.49 -0.62 -16.62
N PRO A 174 5.62 -0.07 -16.13
CA PRO A 174 6.56 -0.86 -15.36
C PRO A 174 5.89 -1.42 -14.09
N ASN A 175 6.17 -2.69 -13.75
CA ASN A 175 5.70 -3.27 -12.50
C ASN A 175 6.03 -2.34 -11.31
N TRP A 176 5.06 -2.11 -10.42
CA TRP A 176 5.14 -1.21 -9.27
C TRP A 176 5.23 0.30 -9.55
N LEU A 177 4.99 0.74 -10.79
CA LEU A 177 4.95 2.17 -11.13
C LEU A 177 3.97 2.93 -10.20
N GLY A 178 2.76 2.41 -10.04
CA GLY A 178 1.70 3.00 -9.23
C GLY A 178 2.11 3.19 -7.77
N TYR A 179 2.74 2.18 -7.16
CA TYR A 179 3.21 2.27 -5.78
C TYR A 179 4.29 3.35 -5.59
N SER A 180 5.29 3.38 -6.48
CA SER A 180 6.34 4.41 -6.42
C SER A 180 5.78 5.81 -6.67
N MET A 181 4.85 5.95 -7.62
CA MET A 181 4.18 7.20 -7.92
C MET A 181 3.35 7.70 -6.73
N SER A 182 2.49 6.86 -6.15
CA SER A 182 1.65 7.21 -5.00
C SER A 182 2.51 7.62 -3.79
N TYR A 183 3.59 6.88 -3.52
CA TYR A 183 4.54 7.25 -2.46
C TYR A 183 5.14 8.64 -2.68
N LEU A 184 5.67 8.93 -3.89
CA LEU A 184 6.27 10.23 -4.22
C LEU A 184 5.25 11.38 -4.15
N LEU A 185 4.05 11.17 -4.66
CA LEU A 185 2.94 12.14 -4.55
C LEU A 185 2.60 12.42 -3.09
N GLY A 186 2.52 11.39 -2.25
CA GLY A 186 2.31 11.57 -0.82
C GLY A 186 3.42 12.36 -0.14
N LYS A 187 4.69 12.12 -0.48
CA LYS A 187 5.82 12.92 0.04
C LYS A 187 5.71 14.39 -0.36
N GLU A 188 5.26 14.68 -1.58
CA GLU A 188 5.06 16.04 -2.06
C GLU A 188 3.89 16.72 -1.35
N LEU A 189 2.74 16.06 -1.25
CA LEU A 189 1.55 16.60 -0.58
C LEU A 189 1.84 16.89 0.91
N LEU A 190 2.55 15.98 1.58
CA LEU A 190 2.92 16.11 3.01
C LEU A 190 3.95 17.21 3.31
N LYS A 191 4.47 17.93 2.32
CA LYS A 191 5.32 19.11 2.58
C LYS A 191 4.52 20.27 3.18
N ASP A 192 3.26 20.38 2.80
CA ASP A 192 2.39 21.51 3.15
C ASP A 192 1.19 21.10 4.03
N ARG A 193 1.08 19.81 4.40
CA ARG A 193 0.01 19.28 5.24
C ARG A 193 0.44 18.05 6.03
N ASN A 194 -0.32 17.70 7.05
CA ASN A 194 -0.15 16.46 7.82
C ASN A 194 -0.97 15.31 7.23
N LEU A 195 -0.71 14.08 7.71
CA LEU A 195 -1.36 12.87 7.18
C LEU A 195 -2.88 12.88 7.37
N GLU A 196 -3.34 13.44 8.48
CA GLU A 196 -4.75 13.57 8.84
C GLU A 196 -5.55 14.47 7.89
N GLU A 197 -4.86 15.38 7.18
CA GLU A 197 -5.45 16.31 6.20
C GLU A 197 -5.45 15.72 4.78
N MET A 198 -4.75 14.60 4.56
CA MET A 198 -4.67 13.95 3.25
C MET A 198 -6.01 13.45 2.70
N PRO A 199 -6.96 12.93 3.49
CA PRO A 199 -8.26 12.51 2.96
C PRO A 199 -9.04 13.66 2.28
N ASP A 200 -8.75 14.92 2.60
CA ASP A 200 -9.41 16.09 2.01
C ASP A 200 -8.70 16.61 0.75
N VAL A 201 -7.61 15.96 0.32
CA VAL A 201 -6.94 16.27 -0.94
C VAL A 201 -7.90 16.06 -2.11
N SER A 202 -8.14 17.13 -2.85
CA SER A 202 -8.89 17.07 -4.09
C SER A 202 -8.06 16.45 -5.22
N ARG A 203 -8.76 15.94 -6.24
CA ARG A 203 -8.13 15.50 -7.49
C ARG A 203 -7.19 16.55 -8.08
N GLN A 204 -7.57 17.83 -8.07
CA GLN A 204 -6.75 18.90 -8.64
C GLN A 204 -5.46 19.08 -7.85
N GLU A 205 -5.51 19.05 -6.52
CA GLU A 205 -4.30 19.13 -5.68
C GLU A 205 -3.34 17.96 -5.91
N LEU A 206 -3.87 16.75 -6.08
CA LEU A 206 -3.06 15.57 -6.43
C LEU A 206 -2.40 15.73 -7.81
N VAL A 207 -3.14 16.24 -8.79
CA VAL A 207 -2.59 16.54 -10.12
C VAL A 207 -1.53 17.63 -10.06
N ASP A 208 -1.76 18.70 -9.30
CA ASP A 208 -0.80 19.79 -9.14
C ASP A 208 0.49 19.32 -8.46
N ALA A 209 0.38 18.42 -7.46
CA ALA A 209 1.53 17.77 -6.85
C ALA A 209 2.32 16.93 -7.88
N GLY A 210 1.63 16.15 -8.70
CA GLY A 210 2.25 15.39 -9.77
C GLY A 210 2.90 16.30 -10.82
N ASP A 211 2.27 17.39 -11.22
CA ASP A 211 2.85 18.34 -12.18
C ASP A 211 4.09 19.05 -11.61
N ARG A 212 4.12 19.41 -10.32
CA ARG A 212 5.34 19.94 -9.68
C ARG A 212 6.49 18.93 -9.65
N LEU A 213 6.20 17.65 -9.39
CA LEU A 213 7.21 16.60 -9.29
C LEU A 213 7.71 16.14 -10.66
N PHE A 214 6.79 15.91 -11.58
CA PHE A 214 6.98 15.07 -12.76
C PHE A 214 6.91 15.84 -14.08
N ALA A 215 6.28 17.02 -14.11
CA ALA A 215 6.18 17.82 -15.33
C ALA A 215 7.36 18.78 -15.51
N LYS A 216 8.55 18.45 -14.99
CA LYS A 216 9.77 19.21 -15.29
C LYS A 216 10.04 19.19 -16.80
N PRO A 217 10.49 20.33 -17.37
CA PRO A 217 10.72 20.47 -18.81
C PRO A 217 11.79 19.51 -19.35
#